data_AF-A0A7V9GEM7-F1
#
_entry.id   AF-A0A7V9GEM7-F1
#
_cell.length_a   1.000
_cell.length_b   1.000
_cell.length_c   1.000
_cell.angle_alpha   90.00
_cell.angle_beta   90.00
_cell.angle_gamma   90.00
#
_symmetry.space_group_name_H-M   'P 1'
#
loop_
_entity.id
_entity.type
_entity.pdbx_description
1 polymer ?
#
loop_
_entity_poly.entity_id
_entity_poly.type
_entity_poly.pdbx_seq_one_letter_code
_entity_poly.pdbx_strand_id
1 'polypeptide(L)'
;EDLVTLRDVVTVLQRTEMVRRIAEEIEFTIVELGEDGRLVRLQLEELMGGVGDDRRLVIRDYVREDADWPAEQALAALGTLDTDDLLDLTTVSTALHLDGVGWALDGNVQPRGYRLLARVPRLPEVVVDRIVNRFGNLQTILRASIDDLDDVEGVGRARARAIKEGLSRLAETSILDRYD
;
A
#
# COMPACT_ATOMS: atom_id res chain seq x y z
N GLU A 1 11.60 -1.27 17.41
CA GLU A 1 11.87 -2.37 16.46
C GLU A 1 10.80 -2.39 15.37
N ASP A 2 10.75 -1.31 14.58
CA ASP A 2 9.89 -1.18 13.39
C ASP A 2 10.81 -0.95 12.19
N LEU A 3 11.64 -1.95 11.89
CA LEU A 3 12.63 -1.89 10.83
C LEU A 3 12.11 -2.72 9.67
N VAL A 4 11.18 -2.14 8.90
CA VAL A 4 10.82 -2.69 7.59
C VAL A 4 11.99 -2.40 6.66
N THR A 5 12.48 -3.40 5.95
CA THR A 5 13.54 -3.21 4.95
C THR A 5 12.94 -2.92 3.58
N LEU A 6 13.74 -2.30 2.71
CA LEU A 6 13.34 -2.11 1.31
C LEU A 6 13.04 -3.46 0.63
N ARG A 7 13.79 -4.52 0.96
CA ARG A 7 13.53 -5.89 0.50
C ARG A 7 12.11 -6.34 0.83
N ASP A 8 11.64 -6.10 2.05
CA ASP A 8 10.30 -6.51 2.48
C ASP A 8 9.24 -5.83 1.62
N VAL A 9 9.39 -4.53 1.39
CA VAL A 9 8.46 -3.75 0.56
C VAL A 9 8.45 -4.24 -0.88
N VAL A 10 9.63 -4.38 -1.49
CA VAL A 10 9.77 -4.82 -2.88
C VAL A 10 9.25 -6.24 -3.06
N THR A 11 9.46 -7.12 -2.08
CA THR A 11 8.91 -8.49 -2.10
C THR A 11 7.38 -8.49 -2.10
N VAL A 12 6.75 -7.64 -1.28
CA VAL A 12 5.27 -7.51 -1.27
C VAL A 12 4.75 -6.98 -2.61
N LEU A 13 5.41 -5.97 -3.17
CA LEU A 13 5.02 -5.41 -4.47
C LEU A 13 5.18 -6.43 -5.61
N GLN A 14 6.30 -7.17 -5.62
CA GLN A 14 6.54 -8.26 -6.55
C GLN A 14 5.46 -9.34 -6.44
N ARG A 15 5.15 -9.80 -5.22
CA ARG A 15 4.16 -10.87 -4.97
C ARG A 15 2.76 -10.45 -5.40
N THR A 16 2.35 -9.23 -5.05
CA THR A 16 1.04 -8.70 -5.45
C THR A 16 0.94 -8.51 -6.97
N GLU A 17 2.03 -8.13 -7.63
CA GLU A 17 2.08 -8.05 -9.09
C GLU A 17 1.99 -9.43 -9.76
N MET A 18 2.70 -10.44 -9.26
CA MET A 18 2.59 -11.81 -9.77
C MET A 18 1.16 -12.35 -9.61
N VAL A 19 0.51 -12.10 -8.47
CA VAL A 19 -0.90 -12.48 -8.24
C VAL A 19 -1.83 -11.80 -9.24
N ARG A 20 -1.62 -10.51 -9.54
CA ARG A 20 -2.39 -9.82 -10.58
C ARG A 20 -2.23 -10.47 -11.95
N ARG A 21 -0.99 -10.79 -12.37
CA ARG A 21 -0.75 -11.42 -13.68
C ARG A 21 -1.43 -12.78 -13.80
N ILE A 22 -1.39 -13.58 -12.74
CA ILE A 22 -2.09 -14.87 -12.69
C ILE A 22 -3.60 -14.64 -12.81
N ALA A 23 -4.15 -13.65 -12.10
CA ALA A 23 -5.57 -13.32 -12.21
C ALA A 23 -5.96 -12.93 -13.64
N GLU A 24 -5.14 -12.15 -14.34
CA GLU A 24 -5.39 -11.75 -15.74
C GLU A 24 -5.36 -12.94 -16.70
N GLU A 25 -4.47 -13.91 -16.50
CA GLU A 25 -4.44 -15.14 -17.29
C GLU A 25 -5.66 -16.03 -17.02
N ILE A 26 -6.11 -16.09 -15.77
CA ILE A 26 -7.35 -16.78 -15.40
C ILE A 26 -8.56 -16.08 -16.03
N GLU A 27 -8.60 -14.74 -16.04
CA GLU A 27 -9.67 -13.97 -16.70
C GLU A 27 -9.74 -14.28 -18.19
N PHE A 28 -8.60 -14.36 -18.88
CA PHE A 28 -8.56 -14.78 -20.28
C PHE A 28 -9.18 -16.19 -20.47
N THR A 29 -8.78 -17.14 -19.61
CA THR A 29 -9.32 -18.50 -19.63
C THR A 29 -10.84 -18.54 -19.36
N ILE A 30 -11.31 -17.70 -18.43
CA ILE A 30 -12.75 -17.58 -18.12
C ILE A 30 -13.54 -17.08 -19.33
N VAL A 31 -12.98 -16.16 -20.11
CA VAL A 31 -13.61 -15.68 -21.36
C VAL A 31 -13.76 -16.83 -22.36
N GLU A 32 -12.76 -17.69 -22.50
CA GLU A 32 -12.81 -18.87 -23.37
C GLU A 32 -13.87 -19.89 -22.91
N LEU A 33 -14.13 -20.00 -21.61
CA LEU A 33 -15.15 -20.89 -21.03
C LEU A 33 -16.60 -20.38 -21.19
N GLY A 34 -16.81 -19.09 -21.47
CA GLY A 34 -18.15 -18.51 -21.62
C GLY A 34 -19.01 -18.64 -20.35
N GLU A 35 -20.21 -19.22 -20.48
CA GLU A 35 -21.17 -19.38 -19.39
C GLU A 35 -20.64 -20.32 -18.28
N ASP A 36 -19.89 -21.36 -18.64
CA ASP A 36 -19.32 -22.32 -17.68
C ASP A 36 -18.26 -21.65 -16.78
N GLY A 37 -17.69 -20.53 -17.22
CA GLY A 37 -16.72 -19.74 -16.45
C GLY A 37 -17.34 -18.87 -15.35
N ARG A 38 -18.68 -18.79 -15.23
CA ARG A 38 -19.34 -17.85 -14.31
C ARG A 38 -18.95 -18.04 -12.84
N LEU A 39 -18.86 -19.29 -12.36
CA LEU A 39 -18.50 -19.56 -10.96
C LEU A 39 -17.03 -19.20 -10.69
N VAL A 40 -16.14 -19.55 -11.62
CA VAL A 40 -14.71 -19.25 -11.51
C VAL A 40 -14.47 -17.74 -11.49
N ARG A 41 -15.24 -16.97 -12.29
CA ARG A 41 -15.21 -15.49 -12.26
C ARG A 41 -15.54 -14.93 -10.87
N LEU A 42 -16.64 -15.39 -10.27
CA LEU A 42 -17.06 -14.93 -8.94
C LEU A 42 -16.01 -15.25 -7.87
N GLN A 43 -15.39 -16.43 -7.93
CA GLN A 43 -14.32 -16.82 -7.02
C GLN A 43 -13.06 -15.97 -7.21
N LEU A 44 -12.70 -15.66 -8.46
CA LEU A 44 -11.58 -14.80 -8.75
C LEU A 44 -11.82 -13.37 -8.24
N GLU A 45 -13.01 -12.81 -8.48
CA GLU A 45 -13.40 -11.49 -7.98
C GLU A 45 -13.35 -11.42 -6.45
N GLU A 46 -13.81 -12.46 -5.76
CA GLU A 46 -13.74 -12.56 -4.29
C GLU A 46 -12.29 -12.59 -3.79
N LEU A 47 -11.43 -13.42 -4.41
CA LEU A 47 -10.02 -13.55 -4.02
C LEU A 47 -9.20 -12.28 -4.32
N MET A 48 -9.52 -11.59 -5.42
CA MET A 48 -8.84 -10.36 -5.83
C MET A 48 -9.40 -9.12 -5.13
N GLY A 49 -10.51 -9.25 -4.40
CA GLY A 49 -11.11 -8.18 -3.61
C GLY A 49 -10.09 -7.51 -2.70
N GLY A 50 -9.83 -6.22 -2.92
CA GLY A 50 -8.90 -5.42 -2.12
C GLY A 50 -7.42 -5.54 -2.47
N VAL A 51 -6.99 -6.54 -3.27
CA VAL A 51 -5.57 -6.72 -3.63
C VAL A 51 -5.02 -5.52 -4.42
N GLY A 52 -5.80 -5.00 -5.37
CA GLY A 52 -5.43 -3.81 -6.15
C GLY A 52 -5.27 -2.57 -5.28
N ASP A 53 -6.18 -2.37 -4.33
CA ASP A 53 -6.15 -1.24 -3.39
C ASP A 53 -4.96 -1.33 -2.43
N ASP A 54 -4.72 -2.51 -1.86
CA ASP A 54 -3.60 -2.76 -0.96
C ASP A 54 -2.25 -2.53 -1.68
N ARG A 55 -2.13 -2.99 -2.93
CA ARG A 55 -0.94 -2.74 -3.74
C ARG A 55 -0.71 -1.25 -3.98
N ARG A 56 -1.76 -0.51 -4.33
CA ARG A 56 -1.69 0.96 -4.48
C ARG A 56 -1.24 1.61 -3.17
N LEU A 57 -1.84 1.23 -2.04
CA LEU A 57 -1.49 1.78 -0.72
C LEU A 57 -0.05 1.48 -0.30
N VAL A 58 0.50 0.30 -0.63
CA VAL A 58 1.93 -0.02 -0.40
C VAL A 58 2.81 0.93 -1.21
N ILE A 59 2.49 1.18 -2.48
CA ILE A 59 3.24 2.14 -3.31
C ILE A 59 3.17 3.53 -2.69
N ARG A 60 1.99 4.02 -2.32
CA ARG A 60 1.85 5.34 -1.68
C ARG A 60 2.63 5.45 -0.37
N ASP A 61 2.78 4.35 0.36
CA ASP A 61 3.51 4.32 1.63
C ASP A 61 5.03 4.41 1.48
N TYR A 62 5.61 3.93 0.38
CA TYR A 62 7.06 3.77 0.27
C TYR A 62 7.69 4.42 -0.96
N VAL A 63 6.93 4.59 -2.04
CA VAL A 63 7.37 5.34 -3.22
C VAL A 63 7.23 6.83 -2.94
N ARG A 64 8.28 7.58 -3.26
CA ARG A 64 8.24 9.04 -3.19
C ARG A 64 7.41 9.55 -4.36
N GLU A 65 6.15 9.85 -4.09
CA GLU A 65 5.28 10.53 -5.05
C GLU A 65 5.75 11.97 -5.25
N ASP A 66 5.95 12.36 -6.51
CA ASP A 66 6.08 13.75 -6.93
C ASP A 66 5.26 14.01 -8.20
N ALA A 67 5.32 15.23 -8.73
CA ALA A 67 4.51 15.62 -9.89
C ALA A 67 4.80 14.78 -11.14
N ASP A 68 6.02 14.27 -11.27
CA ASP A 68 6.48 13.49 -12.42
C ASP A 68 6.38 11.97 -12.16
N TRP A 69 6.23 11.56 -10.90
CA TRP A 69 6.17 10.17 -10.47
C TRP A 69 5.02 9.86 -9.49
N PRO A 70 3.75 9.96 -9.92
CA PRO A 70 2.60 9.58 -9.10
C PRO A 70 2.50 8.05 -8.90
N ALA A 71 1.69 7.62 -7.93
CA ALA A 71 1.51 6.20 -7.60
C ALA A 71 1.04 5.35 -8.79
N GLU A 72 0.20 5.92 -9.66
CA GLU A 72 -0.30 5.29 -10.88
C GLU A 72 0.81 5.02 -11.89
N GLN A 73 1.79 5.94 -11.99
CA GLN A 73 2.94 5.77 -12.86
C GLN A 73 3.88 4.68 -12.33
N ALA A 74 4.08 4.63 -11.00
CA ALA A 74 4.85 3.56 -10.37
C ALA A 74 4.18 2.17 -10.53
N LEU A 75 2.85 2.11 -10.41
CA LEU A 75 2.06 0.91 -10.70
C LEU A 75 2.21 0.45 -12.15
N ALA A 76 2.16 1.40 -13.10
CA ALA A 76 2.35 1.11 -14.51
C ALA A 76 3.76 0.58 -14.79
N ALA A 77 4.80 1.21 -14.22
CA ALA A 77 6.18 0.74 -14.35
C ALA A 77 6.36 -0.71 -13.86
N LEU A 78 5.81 -1.04 -12.69
CA LEU A 78 5.81 -2.41 -12.17
C LEU A 78 5.10 -3.40 -13.11
N GLY A 79 3.98 -2.98 -13.71
CA GLY A 79 3.22 -3.78 -14.67
C GLY A 79 3.94 -4.02 -15.99
N THR A 80 4.90 -3.17 -16.38
CA THR A 80 5.65 -3.30 -17.64
C THR A 80 6.85 -4.23 -17.58
N LEU A 81 7.31 -4.62 -16.39
CA LEU A 81 8.42 -5.56 -16.24
C LEU A 81 8.06 -6.91 -16.84
N ASP A 82 9.00 -7.60 -17.50
CA ASP A 82 8.76 -8.99 -17.86
C ASP A 82 8.88 -9.91 -16.63
N THR A 83 8.66 -11.21 -16.81
CA THR A 83 8.70 -12.16 -15.68
C THR A 83 10.08 -12.27 -15.06
N ASP A 84 11.15 -12.22 -15.87
CA ASP A 84 12.52 -12.38 -15.38
C ASP A 84 12.95 -11.12 -14.61
N ASP A 85 12.65 -9.94 -15.14
CA ASP A 85 12.86 -8.65 -14.49
C ASP A 85 12.05 -8.51 -13.20
N LEU A 86 10.80 -9.00 -13.19
CA LEU A 86 9.97 -8.98 -11.98
C LEU A 86 10.57 -9.87 -10.88
N LEU A 87 11.25 -10.98 -11.24
CA LEU A 87 11.87 -11.88 -10.26
C LEU A 87 13.13 -11.29 -9.60
N ASP A 88 13.79 -10.31 -10.23
CA ASP A 88 14.90 -9.57 -9.64
C ASP A 88 14.41 -8.38 -8.80
N LEU A 89 14.49 -8.50 -7.48
CA LEU A 89 14.11 -7.43 -6.55
C LEU A 89 14.92 -6.13 -6.77
N THR A 90 16.13 -6.22 -7.31
CA THR A 90 16.94 -5.04 -7.64
C THR A 90 16.31 -4.29 -8.81
N THR A 91 15.94 -5.01 -9.87
CA THR A 91 15.25 -4.45 -11.04
C THR A 91 13.91 -3.84 -10.66
N VAL A 92 13.12 -4.53 -9.81
CA VAL A 92 11.85 -3.98 -9.31
C VAL A 92 12.07 -2.70 -8.49
N SER A 93 13.09 -2.68 -7.63
CA SER A 93 13.44 -1.49 -6.83
C SER A 93 13.80 -0.30 -7.71
N THR A 94 14.63 -0.51 -8.74
CA THR A 94 15.04 0.52 -9.69
C THR A 94 13.87 1.00 -10.54
N ALA A 95 13.01 0.10 -11.02
CA ALA A 95 11.83 0.46 -11.79
C ALA A 95 10.85 1.35 -11.02
N LEU A 96 10.85 1.25 -9.68
CA LEU A 96 10.02 2.05 -8.78
C LEU A 96 10.74 3.29 -8.23
N HIS A 97 11.98 3.55 -8.64
CA HIS A 97 12.86 4.62 -8.14
C HIS A 97 13.08 4.58 -6.62
N LEU A 98 13.09 3.37 -6.04
CA LEU A 98 13.29 3.15 -4.60
C LEU A 98 14.77 3.05 -4.20
N ASP A 99 15.67 2.99 -5.17
CA ASP A 99 17.13 2.87 -5.04
C ASP A 99 17.85 4.22 -4.82
N GLY A 100 17.12 5.31 -4.61
CA GLY A 100 17.66 6.65 -4.40
C GLY A 100 18.56 6.80 -3.15
N VAL A 101 19.82 7.21 -3.38
CA VAL A 101 20.90 7.48 -2.40
C VAL A 101 21.30 6.27 -1.53
N GLY A 102 21.57 5.12 -2.16
CA GLY A 102 22.43 4.09 -1.57
C GLY A 102 21.75 3.14 -0.58
N TRP A 103 20.42 3.04 -0.60
CA TRP A 103 19.73 1.98 0.12
C TRP A 103 19.93 0.67 -0.66
N ALA A 104 20.85 -0.17 -0.17
CA ALA A 104 20.79 -1.59 -0.48
C ALA A 104 19.41 -2.12 -0.08
N LEU A 105 18.97 -3.24 -0.66
CA LEU A 105 17.70 -3.89 -0.29
C LEU A 105 17.55 -4.10 1.23
N ASP A 106 18.66 -4.21 1.97
CA ASP A 106 18.69 -4.36 3.43
C ASP A 106 18.52 -3.05 4.21
N GLY A 107 18.33 -1.92 3.53
CA GLY A 107 18.16 -0.62 4.14
C GLY A 107 16.75 -0.42 4.73
N ASN A 108 16.69 0.22 5.89
CA ASN A 108 15.46 0.45 6.66
C ASN A 108 14.58 1.58 6.09
N VAL A 109 13.35 1.26 5.73
CA VAL A 109 12.36 2.22 5.24
C VAL A 109 11.24 2.43 6.27
N GLN A 110 10.57 3.58 6.18
CA GLN A 110 9.44 3.91 7.03
C GLN A 110 8.20 4.18 6.16
N PRO A 111 7.04 3.58 6.49
CA PRO A 111 5.82 3.87 5.77
C PRO A 111 5.33 5.30 6.05
N ARG A 112 4.73 5.92 5.03
CA ARG A 112 4.13 7.26 5.15
C ARG A 112 2.82 7.29 5.95
N GLY A 113 2.07 6.18 5.97
CA GLY A 113 0.87 5.98 6.79
C GLY A 113 -0.44 5.82 6.01
N TYR A 114 -0.41 5.84 4.67
CA TYR A 114 -1.59 5.70 3.81
C TYR A 114 -2.37 4.43 4.10
N ARG A 115 -1.70 3.28 4.22
CA ARG A 115 -2.39 1.99 4.42
C ARG A 115 -3.16 1.92 5.73
N LEU A 116 -2.59 2.42 6.83
CA LEU A 116 -3.29 2.42 8.12
C LEU A 116 -4.40 3.46 8.17
N LEU A 117 -4.21 4.64 7.57
CA LEU A 117 -5.25 5.66 7.49
C LEU A 117 -6.44 5.22 6.63
N ALA A 118 -6.21 4.48 5.54
CA ALA A 118 -7.27 3.94 4.68
C ALA A 118 -8.20 2.95 5.42
N ARG A 119 -7.72 2.30 6.49
CA ARG A 119 -8.53 1.43 7.35
C ARG A 119 -9.43 2.20 8.32
N VAL A 120 -9.25 3.53 8.46
CA VAL A 120 -10.11 4.35 9.30
C VAL A 120 -11.46 4.58 8.60
N PRO A 121 -12.59 4.13 9.17
CA PRO A 121 -13.88 4.20 8.49
C PRO A 121 -14.29 5.64 8.13
N ARG A 122 -14.75 5.81 6.88
CA ARG A 122 -15.30 7.09 6.36
C ARG A 122 -14.31 8.26 6.36
N LEU A 123 -13.01 7.97 6.29
CA LEU A 123 -11.97 8.98 6.13
C LEU A 123 -11.78 9.29 4.62
N PRO A 124 -12.05 10.52 4.16
CA PRO A 124 -11.86 10.87 2.75
C PRO A 124 -10.38 10.84 2.35
N GLU A 125 -10.07 10.40 1.12
CA GLU A 125 -8.68 10.28 0.63
C GLU A 125 -7.93 11.63 0.66
N VAL A 126 -8.59 12.73 0.30
CA VAL A 126 -8.01 14.08 0.39
C VAL A 126 -7.55 14.43 1.81
N VAL A 127 -8.26 13.94 2.83
CA VAL A 127 -7.87 14.15 4.23
C VAL A 127 -6.68 13.26 4.59
N VAL A 128 -6.63 12.02 4.09
CA VAL A 128 -5.48 11.12 4.24
C VAL A 128 -4.23 11.78 3.66
N ASP A 129 -4.30 12.30 2.43
CA ASP A 129 -3.19 12.99 1.76
C ASP A 129 -2.68 14.16 2.60
N ARG A 130 -3.58 14.97 3.14
CA ARG A 130 -3.22 16.12 4.00
C ARG A 130 -2.53 15.70 5.29
N ILE A 131 -3.01 14.64 5.95
CA ILE A 131 -2.38 14.10 7.17
C ILE A 131 -0.98 13.58 6.82
N VAL A 132 -0.85 12.74 5.79
CA VAL A 132 0.44 12.17 5.40
C VAL A 132 1.43 13.28 5.02
N ASN A 133 1.00 14.28 4.27
CA ASN A 133 1.85 15.42 3.89
C ASN A 133 2.26 16.28 5.10
N ARG A 134 1.39 16.43 6.11
CA ARG A 134 1.68 17.17 7.35
C ARG A 134 2.72 16.47 8.23
N PHE A 135 2.58 15.16 8.42
CA PHE A 135 3.37 14.41 9.42
C PHE A 135 4.55 13.62 8.82
N GLY A 136 4.54 13.37 7.51
CA GLY A 136 5.63 12.78 6.73
C GLY A 136 5.76 11.26 6.85
N ASN A 137 5.63 10.69 8.05
CA ASN A 137 5.72 9.25 8.28
C ASN A 137 4.73 8.75 9.35
N LEU A 138 4.48 7.45 9.33
CA LEU A 138 3.53 6.80 10.22
C LEU A 138 3.87 6.96 11.70
N GLN A 139 5.15 6.90 12.08
CA GLN A 139 5.57 7.06 13.47
C GLN A 139 5.21 8.44 14.02
N THR A 140 5.38 9.48 13.22
CA THR A 140 4.95 10.84 13.57
C THR A 140 3.43 10.92 13.69
N ILE A 141 2.67 10.32 12.77
CA ILE A 141 1.20 10.29 12.82
C ILE A 141 0.71 9.60 14.10
N LEU A 142 1.29 8.46 14.47
CA LEU A 142 0.93 7.72 15.67
C LEU A 142 1.19 8.52 16.95
N ARG A 143 2.22 9.39 16.96
CA ARG A 143 2.57 10.25 18.08
C ARG A 143 1.77 11.55 18.14
N ALA A 144 1.17 11.98 17.03
CA ALA A 144 0.39 13.21 16.95
C ALA A 144 -0.74 13.23 18.00
N SER A 145 -0.95 14.38 18.64
CA SER A 145 -2.08 14.59 19.55
C SER A 145 -3.39 14.78 18.80
N ILE A 146 -4.52 14.77 19.51
CA ILE A 146 -5.82 15.08 18.91
C ILE A 146 -5.82 16.51 18.36
N ASP A 147 -5.18 17.46 19.07
CA ASP A 147 -5.12 18.86 18.63
C ASP A 147 -4.25 19.00 17.38
N ASP A 148 -3.11 18.29 17.29
CA ASP A 148 -2.27 18.28 16.07
C ASP A 148 -3.03 17.77 14.83
N LEU A 149 -3.90 16.76 15.03
CA LEU A 149 -4.75 16.22 13.97
C LEU A 149 -5.92 17.15 13.63
N ASP A 150 -6.49 17.84 14.61
CA ASP A 150 -7.58 18.83 14.45
C ASP A 150 -7.11 20.01 13.57
N ASP A 151 -5.85 20.42 13.73
CA ASP A 151 -5.20 21.48 12.94
C ASP A 151 -5.03 21.16 11.45
N VAL A 152 -5.19 19.89 11.05
CA VAL A 152 -5.15 19.51 9.63
C VAL A 152 -6.48 19.88 8.97
N GLU A 153 -6.41 20.68 7.91
CA GLU A 153 -7.58 21.16 7.18
C GLU A 153 -8.49 20.01 6.76
N GLY A 154 -9.77 20.08 7.16
CA GLY A 154 -10.77 19.07 6.82
C GLY A 154 -10.79 17.86 7.74
N VAL A 155 -9.96 17.80 8.79
CA VAL A 155 -10.08 16.77 9.84
C VAL A 155 -11.17 17.16 10.85
N GLY A 156 -10.94 18.19 11.65
CA GLY A 156 -11.85 18.58 12.73
C GLY A 156 -11.83 17.61 13.92
N ARG A 157 -12.12 18.12 15.11
CA ARG A 157 -11.96 17.43 16.40
C ARG A 157 -12.61 16.05 16.50
N ALA A 158 -13.82 15.90 15.97
CA ALA A 158 -14.53 14.62 16.00
C ALA A 158 -13.81 13.54 15.16
N ARG A 159 -13.28 13.91 13.99
CA ARG A 159 -12.55 13.00 13.12
C ARG A 159 -11.15 12.74 13.65
N ALA A 160 -10.49 13.73 14.25
CA ALA A 160 -9.20 13.56 14.92
C ALA A 160 -9.27 12.48 16.01
N ARG A 161 -10.33 12.48 16.83
CA ARG A 161 -10.60 11.40 17.80
C ARG A 161 -10.78 10.05 17.13
N ALA A 162 -11.63 9.98 16.09
CA ALA A 162 -11.88 8.72 15.38
C ALA A 162 -10.62 8.15 14.72
N ILE A 163 -9.76 8.99 14.15
CA ILE A 163 -8.45 8.61 13.61
C ILE A 163 -7.56 8.06 14.71
N LYS A 164 -7.43 8.79 15.83
CA LYS A 164 -6.56 8.37 16.94
C LYS A 164 -7.00 7.03 17.51
N GLU A 165 -8.29 6.86 17.78
CA GLU A 165 -8.86 5.59 18.25
C GLU A 165 -8.70 4.47 17.22
N GLY A 166 -8.91 4.76 15.93
CA GLY A 166 -8.73 3.80 14.84
C GLY A 166 -7.30 3.29 14.75
N LEU A 167 -6.32 4.20 14.81
CA LEU A 167 -4.90 3.85 14.79
C LEU A 167 -4.48 3.09 16.05
N SER A 168 -4.97 3.46 17.23
CA SER A 168 -4.71 2.73 18.48
C SER A 168 -5.22 1.29 18.43
N ARG A 169 -6.47 1.08 17.98
CA ARG A 169 -7.02 -0.28 17.82
C ARG A 169 -6.22 -1.13 16.84
N LEU A 170 -5.79 -0.55 15.72
CA LEU A 170 -4.99 -1.25 14.72
C LEU A 170 -3.60 -1.63 15.25
N ALA A 171 -2.98 -0.75 16.06
CA ALA A 171 -1.72 -1.06 16.73
C ALA A 171 -1.89 -2.23 17.72
N GLU A 172 -2.96 -2.23 18.51
CA GLU A 172 -3.28 -3.33 19.44
C GLU A 172 -3.48 -4.67 18.71
N THR A 173 -4.22 -4.70 17.60
CA THR A 173 -4.41 -5.93 16.81
C THR A 173 -3.12 -6.42 16.15
N SER A 174 -2.27 -5.51 15.65
CA SER A 174 -0.99 -5.90 15.01
C SER A 174 0.03 -6.48 16.00
N ILE A 175 -0.06 -6.12 17.27
CA ILE A 175 0.74 -6.71 18.35
C ILE A 175 0.22 -8.12 18.66
N LEU A 176 -1.11 -8.31 18.67
CA LEU A 176 -1.74 -9.60 18.95
C LEU A 176 -1.50 -10.62 17.83
N ASP A 177 -1.60 -10.21 16.56
CA ASP A 177 -1.30 -11.07 15.40
C ASP A 177 0.18 -11.50 15.33
N ARG A 178 1.07 -10.89 16.12
CA ARG A 178 2.49 -11.28 16.23
C ARG A 178 2.71 -12.41 17.27
N TYR A 179 1.68 -12.76 18.05
CA TYR A 179 1.72 -13.82 19.07
C TYR A 179 0.92 -15.07 18.72
N ASP A 180 0.28 -15.11 17.55
CA ASP A 180 -0.39 -16.27 16.96
C ASP A 180 0.35 -16.76 15.70
#